data_AF-A0A523ZZC0-F1
#
_entry.id   AF-A0A523ZZC0-F1
#
_cell.length_a   1.000
_cell.length_b   1.000
_cell.length_c   1.000
_cell.angle_alpha   90.00
_cell.angle_beta   90.00
_cell.angle_gamma   90.00
#
_symmetry.space_group_name_H-M   'P 1'
#
loop_
_entity.id
_entity.type
_entity.pdbx_description
1 polymer ?
#
loop_
_entity_poly.entity_id
_entity_poly.type
_entity_poly.pdbx_seq_one_letter_code
_entity_poly.pdbx_strand_id
1 'polypeptide(L)'
;MKKILPMAAAILCGLFVLADFFVPHPSIGSVAAVLVEGATILAAFALFLGVLNLLSVHGRRVAREARGRGLGVVLIASLLATLAIGVASPGSMALSWIFDYMYYPLQATMAALLAFFVVSAAYRAFRLRNAQAAIMLVSSLLVILTQLPFGQAISPYLPIARDWLLTVPVTAGMRGIVLGAALGTMATALRILLTVDRPYV
;
A
#
# COMPACT_ATOMS: atom_id res chain seq x y z
N MET A 1 -11.34 1.56 -36.16
CA MET A 1 -12.46 0.68 -35.75
C MET A 1 -12.09 -0.30 -34.63
N LYS A 2 -10.99 -1.07 -34.72
CA LYS A 2 -10.61 -2.09 -33.71
C LYS A 2 -10.42 -1.59 -32.26
N LYS A 3 -10.17 -0.29 -32.05
CA LYS A 3 -9.91 0.32 -30.72
C LYS A 3 -11.12 1.04 -30.09
N ILE A 4 -12.17 1.28 -30.87
CA ILE A 4 -13.39 1.97 -30.40
C ILE A 4 -14.31 0.99 -29.67
N LEU A 5 -14.35 -0.27 -30.13
CA LEU A 5 -15.16 -1.33 -29.55
C LEU A 5 -14.82 -1.62 -28.06
N PRO A 6 -13.55 -1.82 -27.66
CA PRO A 6 -13.22 -2.04 -26.25
C PRO A 6 -13.50 -0.81 -25.39
N MET A 7 -13.33 0.40 -25.93
CA MET A 7 -13.64 1.63 -25.21
C MET A 7 -15.14 1.78 -24.95
N ALA A 8 -15.97 1.54 -25.97
CA ALA A 8 -17.43 1.57 -25.83
C ALA A 8 -17.91 0.51 -24.84
N ALA A 9 -17.34 -0.70 -24.88
CA ALA A 9 -17.65 -1.75 -23.92
C ALA A 9 -17.31 -1.33 -22.48
N ALA A 10 -16.11 -0.77 -22.25
CA ALA A 10 -15.70 -0.30 -20.92
C ALA A 10 -16.62 0.80 -20.37
N ILE A 11 -17.00 1.77 -21.20
CA ILE A 11 -17.92 2.85 -20.82
C ILE A 11 -19.31 2.31 -20.50
N LEU A 12 -19.85 1.44 -21.35
CA LEU A 12 -21.17 0.85 -21.15
C LEU A 12 -21.21 0.01 -19.87
N CYS A 13 -20.23 -0.86 -19.64
CA CYS A 13 -20.16 -1.66 -18.41
C CYS A 13 -20.08 -0.77 -17.17
N GLY A 14 -19.25 0.28 -17.19
CA GLY A 14 -19.14 1.20 -16.07
C GLY A 14 -20.42 2.00 -15.82
N LEU A 15 -21.11 2.44 -16.87
CA LEU A 15 -22.39 3.16 -16.76
C LEU A 15 -23.50 2.24 -16.25
N PHE A 16 -23.54 0.97 -16.67
CA PHE A 16 -24.50 -0.03 -16.19
C PHE A 16 -24.32 -0.33 -14.70
N VAL A 17 -23.08 -0.53 -14.24
CA VAL A 17 -22.79 -0.72 -12.81
C VAL A 17 -23.16 0.54 -12.01
N LEU A 18 -22.90 1.74 -12.56
CA LEU A 18 -23.30 2.98 -11.91
C LEU A 18 -24.83 3.12 -11.82
N ALA A 19 -25.57 2.71 -12.85
CA ALA A 19 -27.03 2.79 -12.87
C ALA A 19 -27.68 1.91 -11.78
N ASP A 20 -27.09 0.75 -11.48
CA ASP A 20 -27.55 -0.15 -10.40
C ASP A 20 -27.59 0.55 -9.03
N PHE A 21 -26.64 1.45 -8.75
CA PHE A 21 -26.62 2.22 -7.50
C PHE A 21 -27.81 3.19 -7.35
N PHE A 22 -28.41 3.66 -8.45
CA PHE A 22 -29.48 4.66 -8.42
C PHE A 22 -30.87 4.05 -8.68
N VAL A 23 -30.96 2.93 -9.39
CA VAL A 23 -32.24 2.30 -9.77
C VAL A 23 -32.29 0.88 -9.23
N PRO A 24 -32.93 0.64 -8.07
CA PRO A 24 -33.05 -0.69 -7.48
C PRO A 24 -34.07 -1.52 -8.27
N HIS A 25 -33.61 -2.14 -9.36
CA HIS A 25 -34.40 -3.04 -10.20
C HIS A 25 -33.71 -4.41 -10.34
N PRO A 26 -34.42 -5.54 -10.10
CA PRO A 26 -33.80 -6.87 -10.07
C PRO A 26 -33.01 -7.26 -11.33
N SER A 27 -33.45 -6.83 -12.50
CA SER A 27 -32.77 -7.13 -13.77
C SER A 27 -31.49 -6.31 -13.99
N ILE A 28 -31.39 -5.12 -13.40
CA ILE A 28 -30.17 -4.29 -13.48
C ILE A 28 -29.13 -4.84 -12.50
N GLY A 29 -29.57 -5.17 -11.28
CA GLY A 29 -28.69 -5.71 -10.23
C GLY A 29 -28.06 -7.05 -10.60
N SER A 30 -28.76 -7.94 -11.29
CA SER A 30 -28.18 -9.22 -11.73
C SER A 30 -27.06 -9.04 -12.76
N VAL A 31 -27.23 -8.12 -13.71
CA VAL A 31 -26.21 -7.82 -14.73
C VAL A 31 -25.02 -7.09 -14.10
N ALA A 32 -25.27 -6.12 -13.23
CA ALA A 32 -24.21 -5.42 -12.50
C ALA A 32 -23.41 -6.37 -11.61
N ALA A 33 -24.06 -7.31 -10.93
CA ALA A 33 -23.41 -8.33 -10.12
C ALA A 33 -22.45 -9.19 -10.96
N VAL A 34 -22.88 -9.65 -12.14
CA VAL A 34 -22.02 -10.43 -13.05
C VAL A 34 -20.80 -9.62 -13.51
N LEU A 35 -20.98 -8.32 -13.81
CA LEU A 35 -19.88 -7.44 -14.21
C LEU A 35 -18.87 -7.22 -13.06
N VAL A 36 -19.37 -6.98 -11.84
CA VAL A 36 -18.54 -6.79 -10.65
C VAL A 36 -17.82 -8.09 -10.25
N GLU A 37 -18.50 -9.24 -10.35
CA GLU A 37 -17.90 -10.55 -10.14
C GLU A 37 -16.78 -10.80 -11.15
N GLY A 38 -17.02 -10.52 -12.44
CA GLY A 38 -16.00 -10.60 -13.49
C GLY A 38 -14.78 -9.71 -13.19
N ALA A 39 -14.99 -8.48 -12.74
CA ALA A 39 -13.90 -7.59 -12.32
C ALA A 39 -13.13 -8.14 -11.10
N THR A 40 -13.83 -8.77 -10.16
CA THR A 40 -13.23 -9.43 -8.98
C THR A 40 -12.38 -10.62 -9.39
N ILE A 41 -12.85 -11.44 -10.33
CA ILE A 41 -12.09 -12.55 -10.90
C ILE A 41 -10.82 -12.03 -11.60
N LEU A 42 -10.93 -10.98 -12.42
CA LEU A 42 -9.78 -10.35 -13.07
C LEU A 42 -8.77 -9.79 -12.05
N ALA A 43 -9.24 -9.19 -10.96
CA ALA A 43 -8.38 -8.71 -9.88
C ALA A 43 -7.63 -9.87 -9.19
N ALA A 44 -8.27 -11.02 -8.99
CA ALA A 44 -7.62 -12.22 -8.46
C ALA A 44 -6.52 -12.74 -9.41
N PHE A 45 -6.78 -12.76 -10.73
CA PHE A 45 -5.76 -13.10 -11.72
C PHE A 45 -4.61 -12.07 -11.77
N ALA A 46 -4.91 -10.78 -11.57
CA ALA A 46 -3.88 -9.74 -11.50
C ALA A 46 -2.95 -9.95 -10.30
N LEU A 47 -3.49 -10.35 -9.15
CA LEU A 47 -2.68 -10.72 -7.98
C LEU A 47 -1.77 -11.92 -8.30
N PHE A 48 -2.32 -12.96 -8.95
CA PHE A 48 -1.54 -14.11 -9.38
C PHE A 48 -0.41 -13.71 -10.36
N LEU A 49 -0.72 -12.84 -11.34
CA LEU A 49 0.27 -12.29 -12.25
C LEU A 49 1.35 -11.50 -11.52
N GLY A 50 0.99 -10.76 -10.46
CA GLY A 50 1.94 -10.06 -9.59
C GLY A 50 2.94 -11.01 -8.93
N VAL A 51 2.47 -12.13 -8.38
CA VAL A 51 3.32 -13.19 -7.81
C VAL A 51 4.22 -13.80 -8.89
N LEU A 52 3.67 -14.16 -10.05
CA LEU A 52 4.44 -14.71 -11.17
C LEU A 52 5.50 -13.73 -11.68
N ASN A 53 5.18 -12.45 -11.76
CA ASN A 53 6.11 -11.41 -12.17
C ASN A 53 7.28 -11.32 -11.18
N LEU A 54 6.98 -11.31 -9.88
CA LEU A 54 8.01 -11.27 -8.84
C LEU A 54 8.93 -12.50 -8.90
N LEU A 55 8.36 -13.69 -9.06
CA LEU A 55 9.10 -14.94 -9.26
C LEU A 55 9.93 -14.93 -10.55
N SER A 56 9.39 -14.41 -11.65
CA SER A 56 10.09 -14.35 -12.95
C SER A 56 11.29 -13.41 -12.87
N VAL A 57 11.11 -12.19 -12.34
CA VAL A 57 12.17 -11.19 -12.23
C VAL A 57 13.28 -11.66 -11.28
N HIS A 58 12.91 -12.12 -10.09
CA HIS A 58 13.89 -12.55 -9.10
C HIS A 58 14.48 -13.92 -9.42
N GLY A 59 13.72 -14.83 -10.03
CA GLY A 59 14.22 -16.13 -10.48
C GLY A 59 15.26 -15.98 -11.59
N ARG A 60 15.03 -15.09 -12.56
CA ARG A 60 16.04 -14.76 -13.60
C ARG A 60 17.28 -14.13 -12.99
N ARG A 61 17.12 -13.19 -12.05
CA ARG A 61 18.23 -12.57 -11.31
C ARG A 61 19.05 -13.62 -10.55
N VAL A 62 18.38 -14.50 -9.81
CA VAL A 62 19.03 -15.60 -9.10
C VAL A 62 19.73 -16.55 -10.05
N ALA A 63 19.19 -16.86 -11.23
CA ALA A 63 19.83 -17.78 -12.17
C ALA A 63 21.08 -17.16 -12.84
N ARG A 64 21.02 -15.89 -13.25
CA ARG A 64 21.99 -15.27 -14.17
C ARG A 64 22.99 -14.33 -13.52
N GLU A 65 22.66 -13.68 -12.41
CA GLU A 65 23.56 -12.73 -11.76
C GLU A 65 24.31 -13.41 -10.60
N ALA A 66 25.57 -13.06 -10.34
CA ALA A 66 26.32 -13.58 -9.20
C ALA A 66 26.12 -12.73 -7.93
N ARG A 67 25.97 -11.42 -8.10
CA ARG A 67 25.85 -10.45 -7.00
C ARG A 67 24.42 -10.39 -6.49
N GLY A 68 24.20 -10.69 -5.22
CA GLY A 68 22.87 -10.63 -4.60
C GLY A 68 21.98 -11.87 -4.79
N ARG A 69 22.51 -12.98 -5.32
CA ARG A 69 21.77 -14.27 -5.46
C ARG A 69 21.15 -14.74 -4.15
N GLY A 70 21.92 -14.70 -3.06
CA GLY A 70 21.47 -15.18 -1.76
C GLY A 70 20.18 -14.48 -1.30
N LEU A 71 20.12 -13.15 -1.42
CA LEU A 71 18.93 -12.38 -1.06
C LEU A 71 17.73 -12.70 -1.97
N GLY A 72 17.96 -12.92 -3.26
CA GLY A 72 16.92 -13.35 -4.20
C GLY A 72 16.35 -14.72 -3.87
N VAL A 73 17.19 -15.68 -3.44
CA VAL A 73 16.75 -17.00 -2.98
C VAL A 73 15.92 -16.89 -1.71
N VAL A 74 16.36 -16.10 -0.73
CA VAL A 74 15.61 -15.87 0.52
C VAL A 74 14.25 -15.24 0.23
N LEU A 75 14.17 -14.28 -0.69
CA LEU A 75 12.90 -13.67 -1.09
C LEU A 75 11.95 -14.70 -1.71
N ILE A 76 12.42 -15.51 -2.65
CA ILE A 76 11.57 -16.53 -3.30
C ILE A 76 11.12 -17.58 -2.29
N ALA A 77 12.04 -18.05 -1.44
CA ALA A 77 11.72 -19.06 -0.42
C ALA A 77 10.70 -18.53 0.59
N SER A 78 10.88 -17.31 1.10
CA SER A 78 9.93 -16.69 2.04
C SER A 78 8.57 -16.42 1.41
N LEU A 79 8.52 -16.00 0.14
CA LEU A 79 7.27 -15.86 -0.63
C LEU A 79 6.52 -17.19 -0.71
N LEU A 80 7.19 -18.25 -1.18
CA LEU A 80 6.56 -19.56 -1.37
C LEU A 80 6.13 -20.18 -0.03
N ALA A 81 6.95 -20.07 1.01
CA ALA A 81 6.61 -20.58 2.34
C ALA A 81 5.38 -19.86 2.91
N THR A 82 5.36 -18.52 2.86
CA THR A 82 4.23 -17.73 3.39
C THR A 82 2.96 -17.99 2.59
N LEU A 83 3.05 -18.07 1.26
CA LEU A 83 1.92 -18.37 0.39
C LEU A 83 1.37 -19.78 0.65
N ALA A 84 2.24 -20.79 0.73
CA ALA A 84 1.83 -22.17 1.00
C ALA A 84 1.12 -22.31 2.35
N ILE A 85 1.67 -21.70 3.41
CA ILE A 85 1.07 -21.72 4.75
C ILE A 85 -0.25 -20.94 4.77
N GLY A 86 -0.31 -19.77 4.13
CA GLY A 86 -1.51 -18.95 4.10
C GLY A 86 -2.67 -19.58 3.32
N VAL A 87 -2.38 -20.31 2.25
CA VAL A 87 -3.39 -21.03 1.48
C VAL A 87 -3.82 -22.33 2.16
N ALA A 88 -2.87 -23.10 2.72
CA ALA A 88 -3.18 -24.38 3.34
C ALA A 88 -3.91 -24.22 4.69
N SER A 89 -3.52 -23.23 5.49
CA SER A 89 -4.05 -23.02 6.83
C SER A 89 -4.25 -21.53 7.14
N PRO A 90 -5.32 -20.91 6.60
CA PRO A 90 -5.67 -19.52 6.87
C PRO A 90 -5.86 -19.28 8.37
N GLY A 91 -5.20 -18.26 8.92
CA GLY A 91 -5.29 -17.91 10.34
C GLY A 91 -4.59 -18.89 11.29
N SER A 92 -3.71 -19.76 10.79
CA SER A 92 -2.94 -20.69 11.63
C SER A 92 -1.90 -20.00 12.52
N MET A 93 -1.51 -20.68 13.60
CA MET A 93 -0.42 -20.25 14.48
C MET A 93 0.92 -20.09 13.73
N ALA A 94 1.13 -20.88 12.68
CA ALA A 94 2.31 -20.76 11.83
C ALA A 94 2.33 -19.42 11.06
N LEU A 95 1.16 -18.98 10.55
CA LEU A 95 1.04 -17.70 9.86
C LEU A 95 1.21 -16.52 10.83
N SER A 96 0.63 -16.59 12.03
CA SER A 96 0.84 -15.56 13.05
C SER A 96 2.30 -15.50 13.50
N TRP A 97 2.98 -16.63 13.64
CA TRP A 97 4.40 -16.68 13.96
C TRP A 97 5.26 -15.98 12.90
N ILE A 98 5.00 -16.24 11.61
CA ILE A 98 5.65 -15.55 10.49
C ILE A 98 5.43 -14.03 10.59
N PHE A 99 4.20 -13.62 10.91
CA PHE A 99 3.88 -12.21 11.06
C PHE A 99 4.65 -11.56 12.23
N ASP A 100 4.56 -12.15 13.42
CA ASP A 100 5.09 -11.57 14.66
C ASP A 100 6.63 -11.59 14.72
N TYR A 101 7.25 -12.64 14.19
CA TYR A 101 8.70 -12.85 14.33
C TYR A 101 9.51 -12.56 13.07
N MET A 102 8.89 -12.48 11.90
CA MET A 102 9.61 -12.19 10.65
C MET A 102 9.12 -10.88 10.02
N TYR A 103 7.83 -10.74 9.74
CA TYR A 103 7.31 -9.55 9.07
C TYR A 103 7.41 -8.29 9.94
N TYR A 104 6.90 -8.34 11.16
CA TYR A 104 6.83 -7.19 12.06
C TYR A 104 8.22 -6.64 12.43
N PRO A 105 9.22 -7.47 12.80
CA PRO A 105 10.57 -6.98 13.09
C PRO A 105 11.27 -6.43 11.84
N LEU A 106 11.13 -7.07 10.68
CA LEU A 106 11.70 -6.55 9.42
C LEU A 106 11.12 -5.17 9.08
N GLN A 107 9.80 -5.01 9.19
CA GLN A 107 9.15 -3.72 9.01
C GLN A 107 9.66 -2.67 10.03
N ALA A 108 9.80 -3.05 11.30
CA ALA A 108 10.33 -2.17 12.34
C ALA A 108 11.78 -1.74 12.06
N THR A 109 12.65 -2.64 11.58
CA THR A 109 14.02 -2.27 11.19
C THR A 109 14.07 -1.31 10.02
N MET A 110 13.24 -1.51 8.98
CA MET A 110 13.13 -0.56 7.87
C MET A 110 12.63 0.80 8.34
N ALA A 111 11.64 0.83 9.23
CA ALA A 111 11.12 2.07 9.82
C ALA A 111 12.20 2.77 10.67
N ALA A 112 12.96 2.03 11.47
CA ALA A 112 14.05 2.57 12.28
C ALA A 112 15.16 3.17 11.42
N LEU A 113 15.56 2.50 10.33
CA LEU A 113 16.52 3.03 9.36
C LEU A 113 15.99 4.31 8.71
N LEU A 114 14.72 4.33 8.30
CA LEU A 114 14.10 5.52 7.72
C LEU A 114 14.07 6.67 8.72
N ALA A 115 13.68 6.43 9.97
CA ALA A 115 13.70 7.43 11.02
C ALA A 115 15.11 7.98 11.24
N PHE A 116 16.13 7.12 11.34
CA PHE A 116 17.53 7.53 11.46
C PHE A 116 17.98 8.38 10.26
N PHE A 117 17.65 7.97 9.04
CA PHE A 117 17.97 8.75 7.84
C PHE A 117 17.23 10.08 7.80
N VAL A 118 15.98 10.16 8.25
CA VAL A 118 15.22 11.41 8.35
C VAL A 118 15.89 12.34 9.36
N VAL A 119 16.29 11.86 10.55
CA VAL A 119 17.04 12.69 11.52
C VAL A 119 18.35 13.17 10.92
N SER A 120 19.12 12.28 10.31
CA SER A 120 20.42 12.62 9.71
C SER A 120 20.27 13.62 8.56
N ALA A 121 19.26 13.43 7.70
CA ALA A 121 18.95 14.33 6.61
C ALA A 121 18.44 15.67 7.12
N ALA A 122 17.55 15.69 8.12
CA ALA A 122 17.08 16.90 8.77
C ALA A 122 18.24 17.67 9.42
N TYR A 123 19.09 17.00 10.21
CA TYR A 123 20.28 17.61 10.80
C TYR A 123 21.23 18.20 9.74
N ARG A 124 21.45 17.47 8.64
CA ARG A 124 22.28 17.94 7.52
C ARG A 124 21.64 19.09 6.74
N ALA A 125 20.33 19.05 6.52
CA ALA A 125 19.57 20.07 5.80
C ALA A 125 19.36 21.35 6.64
N PHE A 126 19.26 21.20 7.96
CA PHE A 126 19.02 22.28 8.93
C PHE A 126 20.28 22.73 9.65
N ARG A 127 21.44 22.62 9.00
CA ARG A 127 22.73 23.13 9.51
C ARG A 127 22.66 24.66 9.73
N LEU A 128 22.14 25.04 10.89
CA LEU A 128 22.12 26.33 11.59
C LEU A 128 22.38 27.56 10.72
N ARG A 129 21.43 27.89 9.84
CA ARG A 129 21.44 29.18 9.11
C ARG A 129 20.30 30.12 9.48
N ASN A 130 19.19 29.63 10.05
CA ASN A 130 18.04 30.45 10.44
C ASN A 130 17.26 29.86 11.64
N ALA A 131 16.52 30.71 12.36
CA ALA A 131 15.72 30.31 13.52
C ALA A 131 14.59 29.32 13.14
N GLN A 132 14.07 29.43 11.92
CA GLN A 132 13.00 28.55 11.41
C GLN A 132 13.46 27.09 11.27
N ALA A 133 14.69 26.85 10.77
CA ALA A 133 15.27 25.51 10.69
C ALA A 133 15.50 24.90 12.08
N ALA A 134 15.88 25.71 13.07
CA ALA A 134 16.05 25.24 14.44
C ALA A 134 14.71 24.77 15.05
N ILE A 135 13.63 25.53 14.83
CA ILE A 135 12.28 25.15 15.28
C ILE A 135 11.84 23.82 14.63
N MET A 136 12.05 23.67 13.32
CA MET A 136 11.74 22.43 12.58
C MET A 136 12.56 21.22 13.06
N LEU A 137 13.84 21.44 13.37
CA LEU A 137 14.71 20.38 13.89
C LEU A 137 14.24 19.92 15.27
N VAL A 138 13.95 20.86 16.17
CA VAL A 138 13.46 20.56 17.52
C VAL A 138 12.10 19.85 17.47
N SER A 139 11.17 20.32 16.64
CA SER A 139 9.86 19.68 16.51
C SER A 139 9.97 18.25 15.95
N SER A 140 10.81 18.03 14.95
CA SER A 140 11.06 16.69 14.39
C SER A 140 11.69 15.76 15.42
N LEU A 141 12.66 16.27 16.20
CA LEU A 141 13.31 15.49 17.24
C LEU A 141 12.33 15.10 18.36
N LEU A 142 11.44 16.00 18.77
CA LEU A 142 10.38 15.71 19.74
C LEU A 142 9.43 14.64 19.21
N VAL A 143 8.98 14.74 17.96
CA VAL A 143 8.11 13.74 17.31
C VAL A 143 8.78 12.37 17.28
N ILE A 144 10.07 12.31 16.99
CA ILE A 144 10.82 11.04 16.95
C ILE A 144 11.01 10.48 18.36
N LEU A 145 11.23 11.34 19.35
CA LEU A 145 11.35 10.95 20.76
C LEU A 145 10.05 10.31 21.29
N THR A 146 8.88 10.84 20.90
CA THR A 146 7.59 10.25 21.30
C THR A 146 7.37 8.85 20.74
N GLN A 147 8.05 8.48 19.66
CA GLN A 147 7.88 7.16 19.02
C GLN A 147 8.76 6.07 19.63
N LEU A 148 9.60 6.39 20.62
CA LEU A 148 10.48 5.39 21.25
C LEU A 148 9.68 4.40 22.12
N PRO A 149 9.88 3.08 21.95
CA PRO A 149 9.15 2.06 22.70
C PRO A 149 9.42 2.10 24.22
N PHE A 150 10.50 2.72 24.67
CA PHE A 150 10.88 2.87 26.08
C PHE A 150 10.34 4.14 26.75
N GLY A 151 9.47 4.91 26.08
CA GLY A 151 9.00 6.21 26.57
C GLY A 151 8.36 6.18 27.97
N GLN A 152 7.73 5.05 28.36
CA GLN A 152 7.13 4.86 29.68
C GLN A 152 8.15 4.92 30.82
N ALA A 153 9.39 4.47 30.59
CA ALA A 153 10.45 4.50 31.59
C ALA A 153 11.05 5.91 31.79
N ILE A 154 10.88 6.80 30.80
CA ILE A 154 11.42 8.16 30.80
C ILE A 154 10.43 9.14 31.41
N SER A 155 9.16 9.08 30.99
CA SER A 155 8.10 9.95 31.52
C SER A 155 6.71 9.40 31.22
N PRO A 156 5.76 9.47 32.17
CA PRO A 156 4.35 9.12 31.93
C PRO A 156 3.66 9.97 30.85
N TYR A 157 4.17 11.17 30.55
CA TYR A 157 3.57 12.08 29.56
C TYR A 157 3.97 11.78 28.11
N LEU A 158 5.09 11.07 27.90
CA LEU A 158 5.58 10.71 26.56
C LEU A 158 4.61 9.78 25.80
N PRO A 159 4.06 8.72 26.44
CA PRO A 159 3.04 7.86 25.83
C PRO A 159 1.77 8.62 25.44
N ILE A 160 1.29 9.54 26.29
CA ILE A 160 0.09 10.34 26.00
C ILE A 160 0.30 11.21 24.75
N ALA A 161 1.46 11.86 24.66
CA ALA A 161 1.82 12.65 23.49
C ALA A 161 1.95 11.79 22.22
N ARG A 162 2.54 10.59 22.33
CA ARG A 162 2.61 9.61 21.23
C ARG A 162 1.22 9.20 20.77
N ASP A 163 0.36 8.81 21.69
CA ASP A 163 -0.98 8.32 21.37
C ASP A 163 -1.81 9.43 20.73
N TRP A 164 -1.75 10.65 21.25
CA TRP A 164 -2.38 11.81 20.61
C TRP A 164 -1.85 12.04 19.19
N LEU A 165 -0.53 11.98 18.99
CA LEU A 165 0.11 12.15 17.67
C LEU A 165 -0.33 11.06 16.68
N LEU A 166 -0.34 9.80 17.11
CA LEU A 166 -0.73 8.68 16.25
C LEU A 166 -2.22 8.70 15.95
N THR A 167 -3.07 9.02 16.93
CA THR A 167 -4.53 8.93 16.80
C THR A 167 -5.18 10.14 16.14
N VAL A 168 -4.54 11.32 16.16
CA VAL A 168 -5.09 12.56 15.60
C VAL A 168 -4.39 12.96 14.28
N PRO A 169 -3.16 13.53 14.26
CA PRO A 169 -2.57 14.01 13.02
C PRO A 169 -2.10 12.89 12.08
N VAL A 170 -1.54 11.79 12.59
CA VAL A 170 -1.04 10.70 11.72
C VAL A 170 -2.22 9.97 11.05
N THR A 171 -3.24 9.60 11.81
CA THR A 171 -4.47 9.01 11.23
C THR A 171 -5.19 10.00 10.31
N ALA A 172 -5.24 11.30 10.62
CA ALA A 172 -5.82 12.31 9.73
C ALA A 172 -5.03 12.39 8.41
N GLY A 173 -3.70 12.39 8.47
CA GLY A 173 -2.83 12.35 7.29
C GLY A 173 -3.06 11.08 6.46
N MET A 174 -3.08 9.91 7.10
CA MET A 174 -3.36 8.63 6.44
C MET A 174 -4.74 8.61 5.79
N ARG A 175 -5.77 9.12 6.47
CA ARG A 175 -7.12 9.28 5.90
C ARG A 175 -7.11 10.23 4.72
N GLY A 176 -6.39 11.35 4.81
CA GLY A 176 -6.23 12.29 3.70
C GLY A 176 -5.57 11.65 2.47
N ILE A 177 -4.52 10.84 2.66
CA ILE A 177 -3.86 10.10 1.58
C ILE A 177 -4.82 9.08 0.96
N VAL A 178 -5.53 8.31 1.77
CA VAL A 178 -6.49 7.30 1.28
C VAL A 178 -7.64 7.97 0.52
N LEU A 179 -8.19 9.07 1.05
CA LEU A 179 -9.22 9.86 0.37
C LEU A 179 -8.70 10.46 -0.93
N GLY A 180 -7.49 11.01 -0.94
CA GLY A 180 -6.85 11.56 -2.14
C GLY A 180 -6.64 10.49 -3.21
N ALA A 181 -6.17 9.30 -2.83
CA ALA A 181 -6.04 8.17 -3.73
C ALA A 181 -7.40 7.72 -4.28
N ALA A 182 -8.41 7.59 -3.44
CA ALA A 182 -9.77 7.23 -3.85
C ALA A 182 -10.40 8.27 -4.79
N LEU A 183 -10.27 9.56 -4.49
CA LEU A 183 -10.75 10.63 -5.37
C LEU A 183 -9.98 10.64 -6.70
N GLY A 184 -8.66 10.38 -6.67
CA GLY A 184 -7.83 10.27 -7.87
C GLY A 184 -8.25 9.10 -8.78
N THR A 185 -8.54 7.93 -8.21
CA THR A 185 -9.06 6.79 -8.98
C THR A 185 -10.45 7.07 -9.53
N MET A 186 -11.34 7.68 -8.74
CA MET A 186 -12.68 8.11 -9.20
C MET A 186 -12.60 9.14 -10.33
N ALA A 187 -11.72 10.13 -10.22
CA ALA A 187 -11.53 11.14 -11.27
C ALA A 187 -11.01 10.50 -12.57
N THR A 188 -10.07 9.56 -12.46
CA THR A 188 -9.55 8.80 -13.61
C THR A 188 -10.66 7.95 -14.24
N ALA A 189 -11.47 7.25 -13.44
CA ALA A 189 -12.61 6.48 -13.91
C ALA A 189 -13.65 7.37 -14.62
N LEU A 190 -13.98 8.53 -14.06
CA LEU A 190 -14.90 9.48 -14.66
C LEU A 190 -14.40 10.02 -16.00
N ARG A 191 -13.10 10.35 -16.11
CA ARG A 191 -12.50 10.79 -17.38
C ARG A 191 -12.59 9.71 -18.46
N ILE A 192 -12.44 8.44 -18.09
CA ILE A 192 -12.63 7.31 -19.02
C ILE A 192 -14.12 7.20 -19.42
N LEU A 193 -15.05 7.27 -18.47
CA LEU A 193 -16.50 7.21 -18.72
C LEU A 193 -16.98 8.34 -19.64
N LEU A 194 -16.50 9.57 -19.42
CA LEU A 194 -16.80 10.74 -20.25
C LEU A 194 -16.03 10.77 -21.57
N THR A 195 -15.26 9.72 -21.89
CA THR A 195 -14.46 9.61 -23.12
C THR A 195 -13.37 10.70 -23.26
N VAL A 196 -13.03 11.38 -22.16
CA VAL A 196 -11.95 12.38 -22.12
C VAL A 196 -10.59 11.69 -22.26
N ASP A 197 -10.40 10.58 -21.53
CA ASP A 197 -9.20 9.77 -21.62
C ASP A 197 -9.47 8.49 -22.41
N ARG A 198 -8.59 8.18 -23.36
CA ARG A 198 -8.69 6.99 -24.25
C ARG A 198 -7.53 6.01 -24.02
N PRO A 199 -7.52 5.24 -22.91
CA PRO A 199 -6.38 4.40 -22.54
C PRO A 199 -6.12 3.23 -23.51
N TYR A 200 -7.10 2.87 -24.33
CA TYR A 200 -7.03 1.75 -25.27
C TYR A 200 -6.72 2.17 -26.71
N VAL A 201 -6.38 3.44 -26.95
CA VAL A 201 -6.08 4.02 -28.28
C VAL A 201 -4.58 4.09 -28.54
#